data_AF-A0A2E8RZ90-F1
#
_entry.id   AF-A0A2E8RZ90-F1
#
_cell.length_a   1.000
_cell.length_b   1.000
_cell.length_c   1.000
_cell.angle_alpha   90.00
_cell.angle_beta   90.00
_cell.angle_gamma   90.00
#
_symmetry.space_group_name_H-M   'P 1'
#
loop_
_entity.id
_entity.type
_entity.pdbx_description
1 polymer ?
#
loop_
_entity_poly.entity_id
_entity_poly.type
_entity_poly.pdbx_seq_one_letter_code
_entity_poly.pdbx_strand_id
1 'polypeptide(L)'
;MKPSPKQTVINQFGSRAKLVQEIVGLLADDKDSGTESRLNGAKNSQLLRIHSVLTAVKDQFGNKKNLVNAIAEKKFSGRKPTQGYTEKLETYSQKRLYDLYTQVSGKSS
;
A
#
# COMPACT_ATOMS: atom_id res chain seq x y z
N MET A 1 -3.59 -24.68 12.68
CA MET A 1 -4.34 -24.29 11.46
C MET A 1 -4.15 -22.79 11.23
N LYS A 2 -3.88 -22.37 9.98
CA LYS A 2 -3.85 -20.94 9.64
C LYS A 2 -5.30 -20.42 9.56
N PRO A 3 -5.66 -19.30 10.23
CA PRO A 3 -7.01 -18.78 10.18
C PRO A 3 -7.40 -18.41 8.74
N SER A 4 -8.67 -18.63 8.39
CA SER A 4 -9.20 -18.18 7.10
C SER A 4 -9.19 -16.66 7.01
N PRO A 5 -9.18 -16.05 5.80
CA PRO A 5 -9.21 -14.60 5.66
C PRO A 5 -10.37 -13.94 6.43
N LYS A 6 -11.55 -14.57 6.47
CA LYS A 6 -12.69 -14.07 7.25
C LYS A 6 -12.41 -14.10 8.76
N GLN A 7 -11.83 -15.19 9.27
CA GLN A 7 -11.45 -15.29 10.68
C GLN A 7 -10.38 -14.25 11.04
N THR A 8 -9.37 -14.05 10.21
CA THR A 8 -8.34 -13.02 10.44
C THR A 8 -8.96 -11.63 10.51
N VAL A 9 -9.90 -11.30 9.61
CA VAL A 9 -10.61 -10.01 9.63
C VAL A 9 -11.38 -9.82 10.93
N ILE A 10 -12.12 -10.83 11.38
CA ILE A 10 -12.90 -10.75 12.63
C ILE A 10 -11.96 -10.64 13.84
N ASN A 11 -10.91 -11.46 13.90
CA ASN A 11 -9.99 -11.49 15.04
C ASN A 11 -9.17 -10.20 15.18
N GLN A 12 -8.74 -9.59 14.07
CA GLN A 12 -7.88 -8.40 14.10
C GLN A 12 -8.67 -7.08 14.07
N PHE A 13 -9.78 -7.03 13.33
CA PHE A 13 -10.52 -5.80 13.06
C PHE A 13 -11.95 -5.83 13.62
N GLY A 14 -12.42 -6.97 14.13
CA GLY A 14 -13.80 -7.16 14.61
C GLY A 14 -14.82 -7.36 13.49
N SER A 15 -14.69 -6.62 12.37
CA SER A 15 -15.56 -6.77 11.21
C SER A 15 -14.90 -6.34 9.91
N ARG A 16 -15.48 -6.75 8.78
CA ARG A 16 -15.05 -6.30 7.46
C ARG A 16 -15.23 -4.79 7.28
N ALA A 17 -16.32 -4.22 7.79
CA ALA A 17 -16.58 -2.79 7.70
C ALA A 17 -15.49 -1.97 8.41
N LYS A 18 -15.06 -2.42 9.60
CA LYS A 18 -13.95 -1.80 10.34
C LYS A 18 -12.63 -1.86 9.56
N LEU A 19 -12.31 -3.01 8.95
CA LEU A 19 -11.13 -3.10 8.07
C LEU A 19 -11.20 -2.12 6.90
N VAL A 20 -12.37 -1.95 6.27
CA VAL A 20 -12.54 -0.96 5.19
C VAL A 20 -12.32 0.46 5.73
N GLN A 21 -12.85 0.80 6.90
CA GLN A 21 -12.64 2.11 7.54
C GLN A 21 -11.17 2.38 7.84
N GLU A 22 -10.44 1.41 8.39
CA GLU A 22 -8.99 1.51 8.62
C GLU A 22 -8.24 1.78 7.31
N ILE A 23 -8.55 1.03 6.24
CA ILE A 23 -7.95 1.23 4.92
C ILE A 23 -8.23 2.63 4.37
N VAL A 24 -9.47 3.13 4.52
CA VAL A 24 -9.85 4.48 4.08
C VAL A 24 -9.09 5.54 4.88
N GLY A 25 -8.91 5.34 6.20
CA GLY A 25 -8.11 6.21 7.05
C GLY A 25 -6.65 6.27 6.62
N LEU A 26 -6.05 5.14 6.23
CA LEU A 26 -4.69 5.08 5.69
C LEU A 26 -4.55 5.74 4.31
N LEU A 27 -5.64 5.83 3.54
CA LEU A 27 -5.68 6.45 2.22
C LEU A 27 -6.14 7.91 2.24
N ALA A 28 -6.26 8.57 3.40
CA ALA A 28 -6.92 9.87 3.54
C ALA A 28 -6.48 10.92 2.49
N ASP A 29 -5.19 10.96 2.13
CA ASP A 29 -4.62 11.90 1.15
C ASP A 29 -4.71 11.44 -0.32
N ASP A 30 -4.90 10.13 -0.57
CA ASP A 30 -4.89 9.51 -1.90
C ASP A 30 -6.27 8.93 -2.28
N LYS A 31 -7.30 9.12 -1.45
CA LYS A 31 -8.65 8.57 -1.72
C LYS A 31 -9.36 9.39 -2.79
N ASP A 32 -9.86 8.70 -3.80
CA ASP A 32 -10.82 9.25 -4.76
C ASP A 32 -12.26 8.89 -4.36
N SER A 33 -13.25 9.53 -4.99
CA SER A 33 -14.68 9.27 -4.75
C SER A 33 -15.10 7.81 -5.03
N GLY A 34 -14.32 7.06 -5.80
CA GLY A 34 -14.57 5.64 -6.11
C GLY A 34 -13.91 4.65 -5.15
N THR A 35 -13.07 5.12 -4.22
CA THR A 35 -12.21 4.26 -3.39
C THR A 35 -13.04 3.38 -2.47
N GLU A 36 -14.01 3.95 -1.76
CA GLU A 36 -14.87 3.18 -0.84
C GLU A 36 -15.72 2.14 -1.55
N SER A 37 -16.27 2.47 -2.72
CA SER A 37 -17.05 1.53 -3.54
C SER A 37 -16.20 0.32 -3.97
N ARG A 38 -14.96 0.58 -4.43
CA ARG A 38 -14.02 -0.48 -4.81
C ARG A 38 -13.63 -1.37 -3.63
N LEU A 39 -13.39 -0.79 -2.46
CA LEU A 39 -13.08 -1.54 -1.24
C LEU A 39 -14.28 -2.40 -0.79
N ASN A 40 -15.49 -1.88 -0.93
CA ASN A 40 -16.71 -2.63 -0.65
C ASN A 40 -16.97 -3.77 -1.64
N GLY A 41 -16.44 -3.72 -2.86
CA GLY A 41 -16.44 -4.85 -3.79
C GLY A 41 -15.33 -5.89 -3.55
N ALA A 42 -14.32 -5.57 -2.74
CA ALA A 42 -13.14 -6.42 -2.57
C ALA A 42 -13.36 -7.59 -1.59
N LYS A 43 -12.71 -8.72 -1.86
CA LYS A 43 -12.70 -9.90 -0.99
C LYS A 43 -11.86 -9.64 0.27
N ASN A 44 -12.16 -10.33 1.38
CA ASN A 44 -11.43 -10.19 2.65
C ASN A 44 -9.91 -10.36 2.52
N SER A 45 -9.46 -11.33 1.72
CA SER A 45 -8.02 -11.53 1.46
C SER A 45 -7.37 -10.35 0.76
N GLN A 46 -8.09 -9.69 -0.16
CA GLN A 46 -7.60 -8.50 -0.85
C GLN A 46 -7.54 -7.31 0.11
N LEU A 47 -8.57 -7.12 0.94
CA LEU A 47 -8.59 -6.06 1.97
C LEU A 47 -7.43 -6.22 2.95
N LEU A 48 -7.19 -7.43 3.45
CA LEU A 48 -6.04 -7.71 4.34
C LEU A 48 -4.70 -7.38 3.67
N ARG A 49 -4.55 -7.71 2.38
CA ARG A 49 -3.33 -7.37 1.63
C ARG A 49 -3.19 -5.85 1.45
N ILE A 50 -4.27 -5.17 1.10
CA ILE A 50 -4.27 -3.70 0.95
C ILE A 50 -3.88 -3.05 2.27
N HIS A 51 -4.56 -3.41 3.37
CA HIS A 51 -4.25 -2.91 4.70
C HIS A 51 -2.78 -3.14 5.09
N SER A 52 -2.28 -4.37 4.88
CA SER A 52 -0.89 -4.71 5.19
C SER A 52 0.12 -3.86 4.40
N VAL A 53 -0.14 -3.61 3.12
CA VAL A 53 0.73 -2.75 2.31
C VAL A 53 0.66 -1.31 2.78
N LEU A 54 -0.53 -0.75 2.99
CA LEU A 54 -0.67 0.64 3.43
C LEU A 54 -0.05 0.87 4.81
N THR A 55 -0.23 -0.08 5.73
CA THR A 55 0.42 -0.07 7.04
C THR A 55 1.94 -0.11 6.89
N ALA A 56 2.47 -1.02 6.07
CA ALA A 56 3.91 -1.09 5.81
C ALA A 56 4.46 0.20 5.18
N VAL A 57 3.68 0.85 4.31
CA VAL A 57 4.07 2.13 3.71
C VAL A 57 4.13 3.23 4.77
N LYS A 58 3.11 3.32 5.62
CA LYS A 58 3.07 4.27 6.74
C LYS A 58 4.19 4.03 7.75
N ASP A 59 4.43 2.78 8.14
CA ASP A 59 5.41 2.43 9.17
C ASP A 59 6.85 2.59 8.67
N GLN A 60 7.14 2.22 7.41
CA GLN A 60 8.51 2.26 6.87
C GLN A 60 8.88 3.61 6.24
N PHE A 61 7.92 4.31 5.64
CA PHE A 61 8.19 5.53 4.89
C PHE A 61 7.40 6.74 5.39
N GLY A 62 6.39 6.56 6.23
CA GLY A 62 5.49 7.63 6.68
C GLY A 62 4.40 7.95 5.65
N ASN A 63 4.78 8.23 4.40
CA ASN A 63 3.85 8.63 3.34
C ASN A 63 4.27 8.15 1.94
N LYS A 64 3.38 8.33 0.95
CA LYS A 64 3.60 7.95 -0.46
C LYS A 64 4.80 8.66 -1.09
N LYS A 65 5.03 9.94 -0.80
CA LYS A 65 6.16 10.72 -1.37
C LYS A 65 7.51 10.13 -0.93
N ASN A 66 7.63 9.75 0.33
CA ASN A 66 8.83 9.12 0.87
C ASN A 66 9.06 7.73 0.27
N LEU A 67 7.99 6.97 -0.01
CA LEU A 67 8.10 5.72 -0.75
C LEU A 67 8.62 5.94 -2.18
N VAL A 68 8.13 6.97 -2.89
CA VAL A 68 8.62 7.33 -4.23
C VAL A 68 10.13 7.65 -4.18
N ASN A 69 10.55 8.46 -3.21
CA ASN A 69 11.97 8.79 -3.02
C ASN A 69 12.80 7.54 -2.73
N ALA A 70 12.36 6.66 -1.83
CA ALA A 70 13.07 5.43 -1.49
C ALA A 70 13.21 4.48 -2.68
N ILE A 71 12.19 4.36 -3.54
CA ILE A 71 12.26 3.59 -4.80
C ILE A 71 13.29 4.21 -5.74
N ALA A 72 13.25 5.52 -5.89
CA ALA A 72 14.15 6.24 -6.78
C ALA A 72 15.61 6.11 -6.33
N GLU A 73 15.89 6.33 -5.05
CA GLU A 73 17.22 6.15 -4.46
C GLU A 73 17.76 4.72 -4.66
N LYS A 74 16.94 3.70 -4.41
CA LYS A 74 17.33 2.30 -4.66
C LYS A 74 17.63 2.03 -6.12
N LYS A 75 16.81 2.54 -7.03
CA LYS A 75 16.97 2.29 -8.47
C LYS A 75 18.18 3.00 -9.06
N PHE A 76 18.52 4.18 -8.55
CA PHE A 76 19.63 4.99 -9.05
C PHE A 76 20.93 4.80 -8.25
N SER A 77 20.97 3.89 -7.29
CA SER A 77 22.18 3.51 -6.51
C SER A 77 22.95 4.73 -5.96
N GLY A 78 22.24 5.71 -5.40
CA GLY A 78 22.84 6.93 -4.84
C GLY A 78 23.08 8.06 -5.85
N ARG A 79 22.66 7.92 -7.11
CA ARG A 79 22.60 9.04 -8.08
C ARG A 79 21.27 9.77 -7.96
N LYS A 80 21.27 11.07 -8.30
CA LYS A 80 20.06 11.89 -8.28
C LYS A 80 19.01 11.28 -9.22
N PRO A 81 17.80 10.98 -8.75
CA PRO A 81 16.70 10.55 -9.60
C PRO A 81 16.42 11.55 -10.71
N THR A 82 16.07 11.06 -11.90
CA THR A 82 15.56 11.95 -12.94
C THR A 82 14.16 12.43 -12.56
N GLN A 83 13.88 13.72 -12.79
CA GLN A 83 12.59 14.32 -12.45
C GLN A 83 11.42 13.58 -13.11
N GLY A 84 11.55 13.22 -14.40
CA GLY A 84 10.52 12.45 -15.11
C GLY A 84 10.29 11.04 -14.56
N TYR A 85 11.26 10.45 -13.86
CA TYR A 85 11.05 9.15 -13.21
C TYR A 85 10.24 9.27 -11.92
N THR A 86 10.54 10.26 -11.07
CA THR A 86 9.77 10.50 -9.85
C THR A 86 8.35 10.94 -10.17
N GLU A 87 8.15 11.81 -11.15
CA GLU A 87 6.82 12.21 -11.65
C GLU A 87 6.00 11.00 -12.10
N LYS A 88 6.62 10.07 -12.85
CA LYS A 88 5.96 8.83 -13.27
C LYS A 88 5.55 7.97 -12.07
N LEU A 89 6.37 7.90 -11.01
CA LEU A 89 6.04 7.14 -9.81
C LEU A 89 4.89 7.76 -9.02
N GLU A 90 4.77 9.09 -8.98
CA GLU A 90 3.66 9.76 -8.28
C GLU A 90 2.28 9.39 -8.87
N THR A 91 2.22 9.06 -10.16
CA THR A 91 1.00 8.57 -10.83
C THR A 91 0.57 7.18 -10.38
N TYR A 92 1.47 6.41 -9.74
CA TYR A 92 1.18 5.04 -9.33
C TYR A 92 0.44 4.99 -8.00
N SER A 93 -0.40 3.97 -7.84
CA SER A 93 -1.04 3.68 -6.56
C SER A 93 0.00 3.24 -5.52
N GLN A 94 -0.27 3.50 -4.23
CA GLN A 94 0.62 3.08 -3.14
C GLN A 94 0.92 1.58 -3.17
N LYS A 95 -0.07 0.75 -3.54
CA LYS A 95 0.14 -0.69 -3.74
C LYS A 95 1.20 -0.97 -4.81
N ARG A 96 1.08 -0.33 -5.98
CA ARG A 96 2.03 -0.53 -7.08
C ARG A 96 3.42 -0.03 -6.73
N LEU A 97 3.52 1.08 -6.00
CA LEU A 97 4.78 1.61 -5.50
C LEU A 97 5.44 0.65 -4.51
N TYR A 98 4.68 0.10 -3.56
CA TYR A 98 5.24 -0.86 -2.60
C TYR A 98 5.69 -2.15 -3.28
N ASP A 99 4.89 -2.69 -4.21
CA ASP A 99 5.30 -3.86 -5.02
C ASP A 99 6.58 -3.55 -5.84
N LEU A 100 6.76 -2.31 -6.31
CA LEU A 100 7.98 -1.90 -7.02
C LEU A 100 9.17 -1.78 -6.04
N TYR A 101 8.95 -1.25 -4.85
CA TYR A 101 9.96 -1.14 -3.79
C TYR A 101 10.50 -2.53 -3.40
N THR A 102 9.62 -3.52 -3.19
CA THR A 102 10.04 -4.89 -2.86
C THR A 102 10.87 -5.51 -3.99
N GLN A 103 10.46 -5.28 -5.24
CA GLN A 103 11.21 -5.74 -6.42
C GLN A 103 12.62 -5.11 -6.50
N VAL A 104 12.74 -3.78 -6.36
CA VAL A 104 14.05 -3.10 -6.45
C VAL A 104 14.91 -3.32 -5.21
N SER A 105 14.32 -3.67 -4.06
CA SER A 105 15.05 -3.98 -2.84
C SER A 105 15.59 -5.42 -2.79
N GLY A 106 15.32 -6.24 -3.81
CA GLY A 106 15.74 -7.64 -3.83
C GLY A 106 14.98 -8.52 -2.82
N LYS A 107 13.95 -7.97 -2.14
CA LYS A 107 12.95 -8.75 -1.39
C LYS A 107 11.95 -9.34 -2.38
N SER A 108 12.45 -10.14 -3.31
CA SER A 108 11.61 -11.04 -4.09
C SER A 108 11.16 -12.14 -3.13
N SER A 109 9.87 -12.15 -2.78
CA SER A 109 9.23 -13.36 -2.24
C SER A 109 9.26 -14.48 -3.27
#